data_AF-A0A2N8KSZ0-F1
#
_entry.id   AF-A0A2N8KSZ0-F1
#
_cell.length_a   1.000
_cell.length_b   1.000
_cell.length_c   1.000
_cell.angle_alpha   90.00
_cell.angle_beta   90.00
_cell.angle_gamma   90.00
#
_symmetry.space_group_name_H-M   'P 1'
#
loop_
_entity.id
_entity.type
_entity.pdbx_description
1 polymer ?
#
loop_
_entity_poly.entity_id
_entity_poly.type
_entity_poly.pdbx_seq_one_letter_code
_entity_poly.pdbx_strand_id
1 'polypeptide(L)'
;MPAHKTPFKLALLPAAALILSALSSMSLPAAAQDGAVESTAVLNLGSGEQLIEALRQQHRGSSSPFFRTFGNESLAVQIQDFFDKNGLVSISGHALGNSNSVFFLKGSAKNLGGYLALHDKRKAFEFSSGSADGAKGQVLVREVPYTVVFPDFDEKFQHDYERAQNVTTLAVAAPVYSPMALRQAPHIGPYANQDVTQLESKPGSPWVFYLNTTAVMNGSTPLNGVTKEQMYRAWQSVADQYSMLNMNVTTKRSVYDAARTANTLRTGIINFINQDGRSFAPLRSFGTTSAGTLYRNPSAGFDYGYGIGMTGAHEVGHQMGMSHDGGGSGGEYFEGIPAYQWGPIMGNYWMGGSWANQLFTWSRGEYSTANNQEDDFRIMTVNESVPYVADDNVNGKPLQLRAGGEINPLDNWGQIERNTDNDLFTFTVANAATLNLRVDPIEYLRMLDVEAQILNSSGQQVARSNLAVNRSAEFSNLQLPAGSYSIKIQGGAEGTPQRGFSNYSSVGLYALKGTLSGGVPDTPPTPLSNGVPLANQSGATGSWNYYAITLPSAASKLTVTLKGSNGDADLFVQKTAKPSTSSYACKSDGSTSNESCAITAPTAATYIVGVQAYAAYSGVTVTATVTP
;
A
#
# COMPACT_ATOMS: atom_id res chain seq x y z
N MET A 1 17.27 72.35 11.42
CA MET A 1 18.49 72.72 10.68
C MET A 1 19.20 71.44 10.23
N PRO A 2 19.85 71.45 9.07
CA PRO A 2 19.62 70.56 7.90
C PRO A 2 20.60 69.35 7.90
N ALA A 3 20.67 68.40 6.97
CA ALA A 3 20.60 68.42 5.50
C ALA A 3 20.55 66.94 4.99
N HIS A 4 19.72 66.59 4.01
CA HIS A 4 20.10 66.23 2.61
C HIS A 4 21.22 65.17 2.46
N LYS A 5 21.15 64.10 1.63
CA LYS A 5 20.69 64.00 0.23
C LYS A 5 20.29 62.57 -0.16
N THR A 6 19.41 62.52 -1.15
CA THR A 6 18.89 61.41 -1.97
C THR A 6 19.89 61.00 -3.11
N PRO A 7 19.49 60.38 -4.25
CA PRO A 7 19.83 59.01 -4.65
C PRO A 7 20.66 58.95 -5.96
N PHE A 8 21.05 57.77 -6.45
CA PHE A 8 21.52 57.57 -7.83
C PHE A 8 20.85 56.30 -8.38
N LYS A 9 19.80 56.39 -9.22
CA LYS A 9 19.78 56.60 -10.68
C LYS A 9 20.55 55.54 -11.48
N LEU A 10 19.77 54.56 -11.95
CA LEU A 10 20.06 53.67 -13.07
C LEU A 10 20.05 54.49 -14.37
N ALA A 11 21.09 54.39 -15.19
CA ALA A 11 21.18 54.98 -16.52
C ALA A 11 21.49 53.89 -17.56
N LEU A 12 20.76 53.96 -18.67
CA LEU A 12 20.84 53.09 -19.85
C LEU A 12 22.09 53.37 -20.73
N LEU A 13 22.71 52.27 -21.20
CA LEU A 13 23.27 51.97 -22.55
C LEU A 13 24.38 52.89 -23.16
N PRO A 14 25.36 52.35 -23.96
CA PRO A 14 25.06 51.63 -25.21
C PRO A 14 25.98 50.46 -25.60
N ALA A 15 25.56 49.83 -26.70
CA ALA A 15 26.11 48.67 -27.38
C ALA A 15 27.57 48.81 -27.83
N ALA A 16 28.30 47.70 -27.76
CA ALA A 16 29.51 47.46 -28.53
C ALA A 16 29.29 46.19 -29.36
N ALA A 17 29.22 46.38 -30.68
CA ALA A 17 29.32 45.33 -31.66
C ALA A 17 30.74 44.79 -31.69
N LEU A 18 30.91 43.47 -31.55
CA LEU A 18 32.09 42.79 -32.05
C LEU A 18 31.68 41.73 -33.07
N ILE A 19 32.35 41.85 -34.20
CA ILE A 19 32.22 41.12 -35.45
C ILE A 19 32.62 39.66 -35.20
N LEU A 20 31.75 38.70 -35.53
CA LEU A 20 32.12 37.30 -35.66
C LEU A 20 31.96 36.88 -37.11
N SER A 21 33.08 36.85 -37.82
CA SER A 21 33.24 36.26 -39.13
C SER A 21 33.14 34.72 -39.05
N ALA A 22 32.34 34.17 -39.96
CA ALA A 22 32.27 32.80 -40.43
C ALA A 22 33.26 31.77 -39.85
N LEU A 23 32.71 30.77 -39.16
CA LEU A 23 33.19 29.39 -39.23
C LEU A 23 31.99 28.50 -39.57
N SER A 24 32.09 27.95 -40.76
CA SER A 24 31.27 26.93 -41.40
C SER A 24 31.02 25.71 -40.52
N SER A 25 29.77 25.26 -40.52
CA SER A 25 29.33 23.85 -40.42
C SER A 25 30.18 22.92 -39.57
N MET A 26 29.87 22.86 -38.27
CA MET A 26 30.06 21.64 -37.48
C MET A 26 28.70 21.26 -36.91
N SER A 27 28.03 20.34 -37.60
CA SER A 27 26.94 19.56 -37.05
C SER A 27 27.45 18.86 -35.79
N LEU A 28 26.86 19.18 -34.64
CA LEU A 28 26.98 18.35 -33.45
C LEU A 28 26.49 16.93 -33.83
N PRO A 29 27.20 15.86 -33.42
CA PRO A 29 26.68 14.53 -33.69
C PRO A 29 25.37 14.40 -32.92
N ALA A 30 24.30 14.07 -33.64
CA ALA A 30 23.08 13.56 -33.03
C ALA A 30 23.49 12.50 -32.01
N ALA A 31 22.99 12.64 -30.78
CA ALA A 31 23.06 11.56 -29.81
C ALA A 31 22.59 10.28 -30.54
N ALA A 32 23.43 9.26 -30.52
CA ALA A 32 23.09 7.97 -31.08
C ALA A 32 21.78 7.53 -30.41
N GLN A 33 20.68 7.64 -31.15
CA GLN A 33 19.55 6.77 -30.89
C GLN A 33 20.11 5.37 -31.11
N ASP A 34 20.18 4.57 -30.05
CA ASP A 34 20.14 3.12 -30.20
C ASP A 34 18.79 2.81 -30.87
N GLY A 35 18.79 2.93 -32.19
CA GLY A 35 17.76 2.39 -33.04
C GLY A 35 17.87 0.88 -32.90
N ALA A 36 17.19 0.33 -31.91
CA ALA A 36 16.74 -1.05 -31.98
C ALA A 36 15.91 -1.14 -33.26
N VAL A 37 16.54 -1.65 -34.33
CA VAL A 37 15.82 -2.06 -35.53
C VAL A 37 14.93 -3.20 -35.07
N GLU A 38 13.66 -2.91 -34.79
CA GLU A 38 12.65 -3.95 -34.61
C GLU A 38 12.73 -4.84 -35.85
N SER A 39 13.15 -6.09 -35.66
CA SER A 39 13.13 -7.07 -36.72
C SER A 39 11.69 -7.23 -37.18
N THR A 40 11.39 -6.85 -38.43
CA THR A 40 10.08 -7.11 -39.05
C THR A 40 9.84 -8.59 -39.31
N ALA A 41 10.83 -9.46 -39.07
CA ALA A 41 10.66 -10.89 -39.20
C ALA A 41 9.69 -11.40 -38.12
N VAL A 42 8.71 -12.19 -38.56
CA VAL A 42 7.72 -12.83 -37.71
C VAL A 42 7.74 -14.31 -38.03
N LEU A 43 7.90 -15.15 -37.01
CA LEU A 43 7.81 -16.59 -37.16
C LEU A 43 6.43 -17.05 -36.68
N ASN A 44 5.67 -17.72 -37.54
CA ASN A 44 4.40 -18.32 -37.16
C ASN A 44 4.63 -19.78 -36.69
N LEU A 45 4.23 -20.08 -35.45
CA LEU A 45 4.37 -21.40 -34.83
C LEU A 45 3.14 -22.30 -35.01
N GLY A 46 2.08 -21.81 -35.64
CA GLY A 46 0.81 -22.51 -35.80
C GLY A 46 -0.20 -22.15 -34.71
N SER A 47 -1.21 -23.01 -34.51
CA SER A 47 -2.24 -22.74 -33.50
C SER A 47 -1.71 -22.85 -32.07
N GLY A 48 -2.29 -22.06 -31.15
CA GLY A 48 -1.96 -22.15 -29.72
C GLY A 48 -2.23 -23.54 -29.14
N GLU A 49 -3.30 -24.21 -29.58
CA GLU A 49 -3.61 -25.58 -29.16
C GLU A 49 -2.50 -26.57 -29.53
N GLN A 50 -1.96 -26.48 -30.75
CA GLN A 50 -0.87 -27.34 -31.21
C GLN A 50 0.43 -27.06 -30.46
N LEU A 51 0.75 -25.78 -30.21
CA LEU A 51 1.95 -25.41 -29.46
C LEU A 51 1.87 -25.94 -28.02
N ILE A 52 0.74 -25.74 -27.34
CA ILE A 52 0.53 -26.21 -25.97
C ILE A 52 0.66 -27.73 -25.89
N GLU A 53 0.05 -28.48 -26.82
CA GLU A 53 0.17 -29.95 -26.85
C GLU A 53 1.61 -30.40 -27.11
N ALA A 54 2.35 -29.74 -28.02
CA ALA A 54 3.75 -30.07 -28.27
C ALA A 54 4.62 -29.87 -27.01
N LEU A 55 4.44 -28.76 -26.30
CA LEU A 55 5.15 -28.48 -25.04
C LEU A 55 4.75 -29.46 -23.92
N ARG A 56 3.48 -29.87 -23.88
CA ARG A 56 2.97 -30.90 -22.95
C ARG A 56 3.63 -32.26 -23.19
N GLN A 57 3.74 -32.68 -24.45
CA GLN A 57 4.39 -33.95 -24.82
C GLN A 57 5.87 -33.95 -24.49
N GLN A 58 6.56 -32.83 -24.73
CA GLN A 58 7.95 -32.66 -24.35
C GLN A 58 8.13 -32.80 -22.83
N HIS A 59 7.31 -32.12 -22.03
CA HIS A 59 7.40 -32.18 -20.57
C HIS A 59 7.18 -33.60 -20.03
N ARG A 60 6.36 -34.41 -20.71
CA ARG A 60 6.16 -35.85 -20.42
C ARG A 60 7.28 -36.76 -20.94
N GLY A 61 8.32 -36.22 -21.58
CA GLY A 61 9.39 -36.99 -22.21
C GLY A 61 8.94 -37.82 -23.42
N SER A 62 7.77 -37.51 -23.99
CA SER A 62 7.13 -38.29 -25.06
C SER A 62 7.45 -37.80 -26.47
N SER A 63 8.16 -36.67 -26.60
CA SER A 63 8.57 -36.11 -27.88
C SER A 63 9.94 -35.43 -27.78
N SER A 64 10.62 -35.28 -28.92
CA SER A 64 11.80 -34.41 -29.02
C SER A 64 11.45 -32.97 -28.62
N PRO A 65 12.44 -32.16 -28.20
CA PRO A 65 12.23 -30.77 -27.86
C PRO A 65 11.54 -30.01 -28.99
N PHE A 66 10.66 -29.08 -28.63
CA PHE A 66 10.07 -28.16 -29.60
C PHE A 66 11.21 -27.42 -30.31
N PHE A 67 11.51 -27.76 -31.57
CA PHE A 67 12.63 -27.20 -32.31
C PHE A 67 12.12 -26.31 -33.44
N ARG A 68 12.46 -25.02 -33.35
CA ARG A 68 12.24 -23.99 -34.36
C ARG A 68 13.42 -23.02 -34.34
N THR A 69 13.65 -22.34 -35.44
CA THR A 69 14.71 -21.34 -35.57
C THR A 69 14.12 -20.00 -35.95
N PHE A 70 14.62 -18.92 -35.34
CA PHE A 70 14.34 -17.55 -35.71
C PHE A 70 15.64 -16.90 -36.18
N GLY A 71 15.76 -16.64 -37.48
CA GLY A 71 17.06 -16.36 -38.09
C GLY A 71 18.05 -17.49 -37.80
N ASN A 72 19.16 -17.17 -37.14
CA ASN A 72 20.19 -18.14 -36.74
C ASN A 72 20.03 -18.66 -35.30
N GLU A 73 19.03 -18.20 -34.56
CA GLU A 73 18.84 -18.56 -33.16
C GLU A 73 17.88 -19.74 -33.02
N SER A 74 18.27 -20.71 -32.20
CA SER A 74 17.40 -21.82 -31.82
C SER A 74 16.39 -21.35 -30.77
N LEU A 75 15.10 -21.62 -31.03
CA LEU A 75 14.02 -21.44 -30.06
C LEU A 75 13.71 -22.73 -29.29
N ALA A 76 14.61 -23.71 -29.32
CA ALA A 76 14.42 -24.94 -28.59
C ALA A 76 14.46 -24.68 -27.09
N VAL A 77 13.43 -25.15 -26.38
CA VAL A 77 13.29 -25.00 -24.94
C VAL A 77 13.34 -26.36 -24.25
N GLN A 78 13.61 -26.38 -22.95
CA GLN A 78 13.45 -27.51 -22.05
C GLN A 78 12.43 -27.11 -20.98
N ILE A 79 11.24 -27.72 -21.01
CA ILE A 79 10.16 -27.40 -20.07
C ILE A 79 10.43 -28.03 -18.71
N GLN A 80 10.49 -27.18 -17.69
CA GLN A 80 10.68 -27.58 -16.30
C GLN A 80 9.33 -27.71 -15.58
N ASP A 81 8.44 -26.75 -15.79
CA ASP A 81 7.13 -26.69 -15.15
C ASP A 81 6.02 -26.60 -16.20
N PHE A 82 4.97 -27.40 -16.03
CA PHE A 82 3.78 -27.35 -16.86
C PHE A 82 2.53 -27.42 -15.97
N PHE A 83 1.77 -26.34 -15.94
CA PHE A 83 0.49 -26.24 -15.27
C PHE A 83 -0.62 -26.07 -16.31
N ASP A 84 -1.74 -26.78 -16.13
CA ASP A 84 -2.92 -26.69 -16.98
C ASP A 84 -4.18 -26.87 -16.14
N LYS A 85 -5.08 -25.89 -16.21
CA LYS A 85 -6.37 -25.91 -15.53
C LYS A 85 -7.40 -25.13 -16.32
N ASN A 86 -8.52 -25.79 -16.65
CA ASN A 86 -9.65 -25.20 -17.36
C ASN A 86 -9.28 -24.50 -18.69
N GLY A 87 -8.30 -25.03 -19.42
CA GLY A 87 -7.86 -24.49 -20.72
C GLY A 87 -6.93 -23.27 -20.60
N LEU A 88 -6.48 -22.94 -19.38
CA LEU A 88 -5.40 -21.99 -19.13
C LEU A 88 -4.13 -22.75 -18.73
N VAL A 89 -3.00 -22.33 -19.26
CA VAL A 89 -1.69 -22.93 -19.00
C VAL A 89 -0.71 -21.93 -18.41
N SER A 90 0.23 -22.45 -17.62
CA SER A 90 1.48 -21.78 -17.26
C SER A 90 2.62 -22.76 -17.50
N ILE A 91 3.54 -22.38 -18.38
CA ILE A 91 4.65 -23.22 -18.81
C ILE A 91 5.93 -22.44 -18.54
N SER A 92 6.91 -23.05 -17.90
CA SER A 92 8.20 -22.41 -17.60
C SER A 92 9.35 -23.37 -17.84
N GLY A 93 10.52 -22.81 -18.17
CA GLY A 93 11.73 -23.57 -18.43
C GLY A 93 12.88 -22.66 -18.88
N HIS A 94 13.76 -23.22 -19.71
CA HIS A 94 14.95 -22.54 -20.24
C HIS A 94 15.21 -23.00 -21.67
N ALA A 95 16.07 -22.31 -22.42
CA ALA A 95 16.56 -22.78 -23.71
C ALA A 95 17.28 -24.13 -23.57
N LEU A 96 17.03 -25.04 -24.51
CA LEU A 96 17.67 -26.36 -24.53
C LEU A 96 19.19 -26.22 -24.57
N GLY A 97 19.87 -26.77 -23.56
CA GLY A 97 21.33 -26.71 -23.45
C GLY A 97 21.89 -25.37 -22.94
N ASN A 98 21.04 -24.40 -22.59
CA ASN A 98 21.44 -23.13 -22.00
C ASN A 98 20.60 -22.84 -20.74
N SER A 99 21.13 -23.19 -19.57
CA SER A 99 20.48 -22.89 -18.28
C SER A 99 20.59 -21.42 -17.87
N ASN A 100 21.41 -20.62 -18.56
CA ASN A 100 21.48 -19.16 -18.39
C ASN A 100 20.48 -18.46 -19.32
N SER A 101 19.23 -18.90 -19.23
CA SER A 101 18.11 -18.35 -20.00
C SER A 101 16.81 -18.56 -19.23
N VAL A 102 15.79 -17.79 -19.59
CA VAL A 102 14.43 -17.98 -19.07
C VAL A 102 13.47 -18.20 -20.21
N PHE A 103 12.57 -19.16 -20.05
CA PHE A 103 11.41 -19.35 -20.89
C PHE A 103 10.16 -19.39 -20.02
N PHE A 104 9.13 -18.66 -20.42
CA PHE A 104 7.79 -18.88 -19.91
C PHE A 104 6.72 -18.55 -20.94
N LEU A 105 5.57 -19.17 -20.78
CA LEU A 105 4.40 -18.99 -21.63
C LEU A 105 3.13 -19.22 -20.79
N LYS A 106 2.19 -18.28 -20.78
CA LYS A 106 0.96 -18.37 -20.01
C LYS A 106 -0.26 -17.89 -20.78
N GLY A 107 -1.44 -18.34 -20.34
CA GLY A 107 -2.73 -17.90 -20.87
C GLY A 107 -3.54 -19.03 -21.50
N SER A 108 -4.42 -18.70 -22.44
CA SER A 108 -5.24 -19.68 -23.17
C SER A 108 -4.67 -19.93 -24.56
N ALA A 109 -5.09 -21.00 -25.24
CA ALA A 109 -4.70 -21.24 -26.63
C ALA A 109 -5.02 -20.07 -27.61
N LYS A 110 -6.01 -19.23 -27.26
CA LYS A 110 -6.42 -18.07 -28.08
C LYS A 110 -5.80 -16.74 -27.62
N ASN A 111 -5.17 -16.73 -26.45
CA ASN A 111 -4.57 -15.55 -25.82
C ASN A 111 -3.41 -16.03 -24.93
N LEU A 112 -2.38 -16.52 -25.60
CA LEU A 112 -1.13 -17.03 -25.07
C LEU A 112 -0.06 -15.96 -25.20
N GLY A 113 0.72 -15.73 -24.15
CA GLY A 113 1.78 -14.73 -24.11
C GLY A 113 2.96 -15.19 -23.27
N GLY A 114 4.17 -14.80 -23.65
CA GLY A 114 5.38 -15.15 -22.90
C GLY A 114 6.66 -14.83 -23.66
N TYR A 115 7.80 -15.26 -23.10
CA TYR A 115 9.11 -14.92 -23.63
C TYR A 115 10.08 -16.09 -23.55
N LEU A 116 11.02 -16.12 -24.49
CA LEU A 116 12.32 -16.78 -24.35
C LEU A 116 13.39 -15.70 -24.31
N ALA A 117 14.18 -15.62 -23.24
CA ALA A 117 15.29 -14.69 -23.15
C ALA A 117 16.60 -15.41 -22.84
N LEU A 118 17.61 -15.11 -23.65
CA LEU A 118 18.96 -15.68 -23.58
C LEU A 118 19.89 -14.64 -22.94
N HIS A 119 20.21 -14.81 -21.66
CA HIS A 119 20.98 -13.82 -20.89
C HIS A 119 22.39 -13.64 -21.44
N ASP A 120 23.05 -14.74 -21.84
CA ASP A 120 24.40 -14.78 -22.39
C ASP A 120 24.54 -14.00 -23.71
N LYS A 121 23.47 -13.96 -24.52
CA LYS A 121 23.45 -13.28 -25.82
C LYS A 121 22.75 -11.92 -25.78
N ARG A 122 22.14 -11.56 -24.65
CA ARG A 122 21.24 -10.40 -24.51
C ARG A 122 20.18 -10.35 -25.62
N LYS A 123 19.54 -11.48 -25.91
CA LYS A 123 18.45 -11.60 -26.89
C LYS A 123 17.16 -12.04 -26.22
N ALA A 124 16.04 -11.53 -26.71
CA ALA A 124 14.72 -11.93 -26.24
C ALA A 124 13.76 -12.15 -27.41
N PHE A 125 12.87 -13.12 -27.25
CA PHE A 125 11.86 -13.49 -28.23
C PHE A 125 10.50 -13.51 -27.54
N GLU A 126 9.59 -12.65 -27.97
CA GLU A 126 8.21 -12.62 -27.51
C GLU A 126 7.39 -13.67 -28.27
N PHE A 127 6.58 -14.43 -27.54
CA PHE A 127 5.57 -15.34 -28.04
C PHE A 127 4.20 -14.73 -27.75
N SER A 128 3.35 -14.55 -28.76
CA SER A 128 2.01 -13.97 -28.57
C SER A 128 0.95 -14.54 -29.52
N SER A 129 -0.29 -14.63 -29.06
CA SER A 129 -1.46 -14.98 -29.89
C SER A 129 -2.61 -13.99 -29.68
N GLY A 130 -2.72 -13.00 -30.58
CA GLY A 130 -3.75 -11.93 -30.62
C GLY A 130 -3.33 -10.65 -29.89
N SER A 131 -3.56 -9.41 -30.38
CA SER A 131 -4.47 -8.86 -31.40
C SER A 131 -3.77 -8.04 -32.52
N ALA A 132 -2.44 -7.99 -32.57
CA ALA A 132 -1.70 -7.10 -33.48
C ALA A 132 -1.83 -7.42 -34.98
N ASP A 133 -2.08 -8.69 -35.38
CA ASP A 133 -1.84 -9.12 -36.78
C ASP A 133 -3.00 -9.89 -37.45
N GLY A 134 -4.23 -9.81 -36.95
CA GLY A 134 -5.40 -10.43 -37.61
C GLY A 134 -5.45 -11.98 -37.62
N ALA A 135 -4.41 -12.67 -37.15
CA ALA A 135 -4.32 -14.12 -37.06
C ALA A 135 -4.83 -14.67 -35.71
N LYS A 136 -6.14 -14.58 -35.45
CA LYS A 136 -6.75 -15.08 -34.21
C LYS A 136 -6.43 -16.56 -33.98
N GLY A 137 -5.78 -16.89 -32.86
CA GLY A 137 -5.44 -18.25 -32.45
C GLY A 137 -4.12 -18.81 -33.01
N GLN A 138 -3.36 -18.03 -33.78
CA GLN A 138 -1.99 -18.39 -34.18
C GLN A 138 -0.98 -17.80 -33.20
N VAL A 139 0.09 -18.54 -32.90
CA VAL A 139 1.20 -18.06 -32.07
C VAL A 139 2.31 -17.51 -32.95
N LEU A 140 2.63 -16.25 -32.77
CA LEU A 140 3.69 -15.55 -33.48
C LEU A 140 4.89 -15.34 -32.55
N VAL A 141 6.09 -15.36 -33.13
CA VAL A 141 7.34 -15.03 -32.45
C VAL A 141 8.00 -13.84 -33.11
N ARG A 142 8.45 -12.90 -32.28
CA ARG A 142 9.21 -11.70 -32.66
C ARG A 142 10.44 -11.58 -31.78
N GLU A 143 11.57 -11.17 -32.35
CA GLU A 143 12.71 -10.73 -31.54
C GLU A 143 12.40 -9.32 -31.00
N VAL A 144 12.55 -9.14 -29.68
CA VAL A 144 12.32 -7.88 -28.98
C VAL A 144 13.60 -7.47 -28.26
N PRO A 145 13.80 -6.17 -27.97
CA PRO A 145 14.93 -5.74 -27.15
C PRO A 145 14.93 -6.51 -25.82
N TYR A 146 16.09 -7.01 -25.40
CA TYR A 146 16.21 -7.75 -24.15
C TYR A 146 15.73 -6.96 -22.94
N THR A 147 15.92 -5.63 -22.97
CA THR A 147 15.43 -4.69 -21.95
C THR A 147 13.91 -4.60 -21.88
N VAL A 148 13.15 -5.04 -22.89
CA VAL A 148 11.68 -5.15 -22.75
C VAL A 148 11.32 -6.26 -21.77
N VAL A 149 12.06 -7.36 -21.76
CA VAL A 149 11.81 -8.47 -20.84
C VAL A 149 12.46 -8.22 -19.48
N PHE A 150 13.60 -7.52 -19.47
CA PHE A 150 14.36 -7.17 -18.26
C PHE A 150 14.68 -5.67 -18.25
N PRO A 151 13.71 -4.82 -17.85
CA PRO A 151 13.80 -3.36 -17.95
C PRO A 151 15.03 -2.77 -17.25
N ASP A 152 15.44 -3.35 -16.12
CA ASP A 152 16.55 -2.89 -15.31
C ASP A 152 17.98 -3.23 -15.78
N PHE A 153 18.18 -3.64 -17.03
CA PHE A 153 19.48 -4.12 -17.49
C PHE A 153 20.26 -3.13 -18.39
N ASP A 154 20.54 -1.92 -17.89
CA ASP A 154 21.41 -0.94 -18.58
C ASP A 154 22.91 -1.07 -18.18
N GLU A 155 23.77 -1.33 -19.16
CA GLU A 155 25.25 -1.41 -19.01
C GLU A 155 25.89 -0.06 -18.67
N LYS A 156 25.34 1.06 -19.15
CA LYS A 156 25.83 2.40 -18.84
C LYS A 156 25.64 2.76 -17.37
N PHE A 157 24.59 2.23 -16.75
CA PHE A 157 24.31 2.43 -15.33
C PHE A 157 25.32 1.72 -14.42
N GLN A 158 25.89 0.56 -14.78
CA GLN A 158 26.98 -0.04 -13.98
C GLN A 158 28.17 0.92 -13.86
N HIS A 159 28.56 1.54 -14.98
CA HIS A 159 29.63 2.54 -14.99
C HIS A 159 29.28 3.85 -14.26
N ASP A 160 27.99 4.23 -14.22
CA ASP A 160 27.55 5.44 -13.52
C ASP A 160 27.27 5.20 -12.02
N TYR A 161 26.88 3.98 -11.61
CA TYR A 161 26.78 3.53 -10.22
C TYR A 161 28.15 3.54 -9.53
N GLU A 162 29.19 3.05 -10.21
CA GLU A 162 30.59 3.14 -9.77
C GLU A 162 31.06 4.59 -9.62
N ARG A 163 30.53 5.51 -10.44
CA ARG A 163 30.79 6.96 -10.35
C ARG A 163 30.02 7.63 -9.20
N ALA A 164 28.79 7.19 -8.95
CA ALA A 164 27.88 7.74 -7.94
C ALA A 164 28.24 7.33 -6.50
N GLN A 165 29.01 6.23 -6.32
CA GLN A 165 29.57 5.87 -5.00
C GLN A 165 30.54 6.92 -4.43
N ASN A 166 30.95 7.92 -5.22
CA ASN A 166 31.71 9.08 -4.74
C ASN A 166 30.84 10.27 -4.30
N VAL A 167 29.51 10.16 -4.32
CA VAL A 167 28.59 11.18 -3.82
C VAL A 167 28.10 10.75 -2.43
N THR A 168 28.23 11.66 -1.47
CA THR A 168 27.85 11.49 -0.07
C THR A 168 26.46 10.88 0.08
N THR A 169 26.33 9.88 0.96
CA THR A 169 25.06 9.30 1.40
C THR A 169 24.05 10.40 1.71
N LEU A 170 23.03 10.56 0.86
CA LEU A 170 21.86 11.35 1.23
C LEU A 170 21.16 10.58 2.34
N ALA A 171 21.04 11.18 3.51
CA ALA A 171 20.17 10.67 4.54
C ALA A 171 18.73 10.76 4.00
N VAL A 172 18.15 9.63 3.62
CA VAL A 172 16.73 9.51 3.30
C VAL A 172 15.96 9.97 4.54
N ALA A 173 15.04 10.92 4.36
CA ALA A 173 14.16 11.30 5.44
C ALA A 173 13.18 10.13 5.63
N ALA A 174 13.15 9.55 6.84
CA ALA A 174 12.09 8.59 7.15
C ALA A 174 10.73 9.28 6.91
N PRO A 175 9.76 8.62 6.24
CA PRO A 175 8.45 9.21 5.99
C PRO A 175 7.86 9.75 7.29
N VAL A 176 7.20 10.91 7.23
CA VAL A 176 6.46 11.44 8.38
C VAL A 176 5.19 10.63 8.52
N TYR A 177 5.22 9.67 9.44
CA TYR A 177 4.12 8.78 9.73
C TYR A 177 2.90 9.55 10.25
N SER A 178 1.71 9.16 9.80
CA SER A 178 0.54 9.48 10.62
C SER A 178 0.70 8.79 11.98
N PRO A 179 0.44 9.49 13.10
CA PRO A 179 0.36 8.85 14.42
C PRO A 179 -0.67 7.69 14.48
N MET A 180 -1.61 7.63 13.52
CA MET A 180 -2.62 6.58 13.37
C MET A 180 -2.11 5.36 12.58
N ALA A 181 -1.25 5.57 11.58
CA ALA A 181 -0.67 4.50 10.76
C ALA A 181 0.11 3.46 11.59
N LEU A 182 0.72 3.90 12.69
CA LEU A 182 1.49 3.04 13.58
C LEU A 182 0.69 1.96 14.31
N ARG A 183 -0.64 1.83 14.16
CA ARG A 183 -1.44 0.87 14.96
C ARG A 183 -2.63 0.19 14.27
N GLN A 184 -2.90 0.41 12.98
CA GLN A 184 -4.29 0.22 12.49
C GLN A 184 -4.48 -0.60 11.21
N ALA A 185 -3.49 -0.72 10.31
CA ALA A 185 -3.66 -1.54 9.11
C ALA A 185 -3.75 -3.04 9.46
N PRO A 186 -4.82 -3.76 9.06
CA PRO A 186 -4.92 -5.20 9.30
C PRO A 186 -3.75 -5.95 8.66
N HIS A 187 -3.07 -6.79 9.44
CA HIS A 187 -1.91 -7.62 9.04
C HIS A 187 -0.62 -6.88 8.62
N ILE A 188 -0.70 -5.60 8.26
CA ILE A 188 0.42 -4.77 7.74
C ILE A 188 0.74 -3.62 8.72
N GLY A 189 0.42 -3.78 10.02
CA GLY A 189 0.58 -2.77 11.06
C GLY A 189 2.03 -2.52 11.54
N PRO A 190 2.27 -2.05 12.76
CA PRO A 190 3.63 -1.88 13.28
C PRO A 190 4.33 -3.23 13.48
N TYR A 191 5.66 -3.24 13.41
CA TYR A 191 6.45 -4.43 13.71
C TYR A 191 6.30 -4.85 15.17
N ALA A 192 5.57 -5.95 15.41
CA ALA A 192 5.31 -6.50 16.75
C ALA A 192 6.30 -7.61 17.15
N ASN A 193 7.56 -7.52 16.71
CA ASN A 193 8.60 -8.53 16.93
C ASN A 193 8.30 -9.94 16.37
N GLN A 194 7.47 -10.02 15.33
CA GLN A 194 7.05 -11.26 14.70
C GLN A 194 8.14 -11.91 13.83
N ASP A 195 7.99 -13.20 13.54
CA ASP A 195 8.88 -13.91 12.62
C ASP A 195 8.70 -13.38 11.19
N VAL A 196 9.73 -12.71 10.68
CA VAL A 196 9.72 -12.08 9.35
C VAL A 196 9.76 -13.08 8.19
N THR A 197 9.89 -14.38 8.48
CA THR A 197 9.73 -15.47 7.49
C THR A 197 8.29 -15.98 7.39
N GLN A 198 7.38 -15.47 8.23
CA GLN A 198 5.99 -15.95 8.34
C GLN A 198 4.97 -14.85 8.04
N LEU A 199 5.38 -13.79 7.34
CA LEU A 199 4.55 -12.61 7.10
C LEU A 199 3.49 -12.91 6.03
N GLU A 200 2.28 -12.44 6.25
CA GLU A 200 1.14 -12.54 5.33
C GLU A 200 0.34 -11.25 5.42
N SER A 201 0.10 -10.59 4.29
CA SER A 201 -0.61 -9.31 4.23
C SER A 201 -2.12 -9.53 4.06
N LYS A 202 -2.49 -10.67 3.48
CA LYS A 202 -3.89 -11.06 3.30
C LYS A 202 -4.05 -12.58 3.40
N PRO A 203 -3.92 -13.17 4.60
CA PRO A 203 -4.09 -14.59 4.80
C PRO A 203 -5.40 -15.12 4.18
N GLY A 204 -5.32 -16.22 3.44
CA GLY A 204 -6.47 -16.84 2.79
C GLY A 204 -6.78 -16.33 1.37
N SER A 205 -6.13 -15.28 0.88
CA SER A 205 -6.23 -14.95 -0.55
C SER A 205 -5.63 -16.07 -1.41
N PRO A 206 -6.29 -16.47 -2.52
CA PRO A 206 -5.74 -17.43 -3.46
C PRO A 206 -4.79 -16.79 -4.49
N TRP A 207 -4.61 -15.47 -4.48
CA TRP A 207 -3.53 -14.79 -5.20
C TRP A 207 -2.39 -14.53 -4.23
N VAL A 208 -1.21 -15.04 -4.55
CA VAL A 208 -0.06 -15.01 -3.62
C VAL A 208 1.17 -14.51 -4.33
N PHE A 209 1.81 -13.49 -3.78
CA PHE A 209 3.12 -13.05 -4.22
C PHE A 209 4.15 -13.38 -3.16
N TYR A 210 5.12 -14.21 -3.53
CA TYR A 210 6.12 -14.72 -2.60
C TYR A 210 7.41 -13.91 -2.66
N LEU A 211 7.72 -13.24 -1.55
CA LEU A 211 9.02 -12.63 -1.31
C LEU A 211 9.93 -13.70 -0.71
N ASN A 212 10.72 -14.36 -1.57
CA ASN A 212 11.62 -15.43 -1.14
C ASN A 212 12.87 -14.83 -0.47
N THR A 213 12.85 -14.80 0.87
CA THR A 213 13.95 -14.26 1.69
C THR A 213 14.98 -15.31 2.10
N THR A 214 14.86 -16.59 1.68
CA THR A 214 15.68 -17.68 2.22
C THR A 214 17.19 -17.43 2.10
N ALA A 215 17.65 -16.83 0.99
CA ALA A 215 19.09 -16.60 0.79
C ALA A 215 19.66 -15.46 1.66
N VAL A 216 18.82 -14.63 2.27
CA VAL A 216 19.22 -13.47 3.10
C VAL A 216 18.94 -13.68 4.59
N MET A 217 18.58 -14.90 4.99
CA MET A 217 18.15 -15.26 6.34
C MET A 217 18.93 -16.47 6.87
N ASN A 218 19.19 -16.51 8.18
CA ASN A 218 19.57 -17.72 8.92
C ASN A 218 18.46 -18.03 9.94
N GLY A 219 17.60 -19.00 9.62
CA GLY A 219 16.34 -19.19 10.33
C GLY A 219 15.46 -17.93 10.21
N SER A 220 15.02 -17.37 11.34
CA SER A 220 14.26 -16.12 11.37
C SER A 220 15.12 -14.86 11.51
N THR A 221 16.45 -14.99 11.49
CA THR A 221 17.38 -13.87 11.69
C THR A 221 17.95 -13.40 10.36
N PRO A 222 17.76 -12.13 9.96
CA PRO A 222 18.38 -11.61 8.75
C PRO A 222 19.91 -11.55 8.84
N LEU A 223 20.58 -11.80 7.71
CA LEU A 223 22.04 -11.76 7.61
C LEU A 223 22.57 -10.32 7.50
N ASN A 224 23.89 -10.13 7.63
CA ASN A 224 24.64 -8.88 7.38
C ASN A 224 24.13 -7.64 8.14
N GLY A 225 23.71 -7.80 9.39
CA GLY A 225 23.32 -6.68 10.25
C GLY A 225 21.95 -6.06 9.96
N VAL A 226 21.20 -6.58 8.99
CA VAL A 226 19.80 -6.21 8.75
C VAL A 226 18.96 -6.64 9.95
N THR A 227 18.15 -5.73 10.49
CA THR A 227 17.26 -6.05 11.60
C THR A 227 15.98 -6.70 11.11
N LYS A 228 15.28 -7.42 12.00
CA LYS A 228 13.95 -7.94 11.68
C LYS A 228 12.96 -6.82 11.37
N GLU A 229 13.05 -5.68 12.07
CA GLU A 229 12.20 -4.53 11.78
C GLU A 229 12.45 -3.96 10.37
N GLN A 230 13.71 -3.89 9.92
CA GLN A 230 14.05 -3.50 8.56
C GLN A 230 13.46 -4.47 7.52
N MET A 231 13.60 -5.77 7.75
CA MET A 231 13.00 -6.80 6.87
C MET A 231 11.47 -6.71 6.87
N TYR A 232 10.86 -6.45 8.03
CA TYR A 232 9.43 -6.24 8.15
C TYR A 232 8.99 -5.03 7.33
N ARG A 233 9.66 -3.88 7.45
CA ARG A 233 9.36 -2.65 6.69
C ARG A 233 9.54 -2.84 5.18
N ALA A 234 10.54 -3.61 4.74
CA ALA A 234 10.70 -3.97 3.33
C ALA A 234 9.48 -4.73 2.80
N TRP A 235 9.07 -5.79 3.51
CA TRP A 235 7.86 -6.54 3.17
C TRP A 235 6.60 -5.66 3.24
N GLN A 236 6.49 -4.82 4.27
CA GLN A 236 5.37 -3.91 4.50
C GLN A 236 5.20 -2.93 3.34
N SER A 237 6.30 -2.34 2.88
CA SER A 237 6.33 -1.42 1.73
C SER A 237 5.77 -2.06 0.47
N VAL A 238 6.15 -3.32 0.18
CA VAL A 238 5.58 -4.08 -0.95
C VAL A 238 4.10 -4.33 -0.70
N ALA A 239 3.73 -4.82 0.49
CA ALA A 239 2.36 -5.15 0.83
C ALA A 239 1.40 -3.95 0.72
N ASP A 240 1.83 -2.76 1.13
CA ASP A 240 1.04 -1.53 1.06
C ASP A 240 0.70 -1.15 -0.40
N GLN A 241 1.65 -1.24 -1.34
CA GLN A 241 1.42 -0.86 -2.75
C GLN A 241 0.42 -1.78 -3.49
N TYR A 242 0.06 -2.91 -2.89
CA TYR A 242 -0.87 -3.89 -3.43
C TYR A 242 -2.04 -4.17 -2.48
N SER A 243 -2.22 -3.38 -1.42
CA SER A 243 -3.19 -3.65 -0.35
C SER A 243 -4.65 -3.68 -0.84
N MET A 244 -4.92 -2.91 -1.91
CA MET A 244 -6.20 -2.79 -2.60
C MET A 244 -6.57 -4.01 -3.44
N LEU A 245 -5.60 -4.85 -3.76
CA LEU A 245 -5.83 -6.10 -4.46
C LEU A 245 -6.10 -7.22 -3.47
N ASN A 246 -6.93 -8.18 -3.86
CA ASN A 246 -7.09 -9.45 -3.16
C ASN A 246 -5.85 -10.33 -3.38
N MET A 247 -4.68 -9.86 -2.97
CA MET A 247 -3.39 -10.55 -3.08
C MET A 247 -2.72 -10.64 -1.72
N ASN A 248 -2.15 -11.80 -1.41
CA ASN A 248 -1.31 -12.01 -0.24
C ASN A 248 0.16 -11.89 -0.63
N VAL A 249 0.75 -10.73 -0.37
CA VAL A 249 2.21 -10.58 -0.34
C VAL A 249 2.74 -11.26 0.92
N THR A 250 3.57 -12.28 0.75
CA THR A 250 3.99 -13.17 1.85
C THR A 250 5.48 -13.51 1.80
N THR A 251 6.09 -13.70 2.98
CA THR A 251 7.42 -14.33 3.12
C THR A 251 7.33 -15.80 3.54
N LYS A 252 6.11 -16.33 3.68
CA LYS A 252 5.83 -17.68 4.17
C LYS A 252 5.78 -18.68 3.02
N ARG A 253 6.82 -19.50 2.93
CA ARG A 253 7.00 -20.48 1.84
C ARG A 253 5.83 -21.44 1.66
N SER A 254 5.28 -21.95 2.76
CA SER A 254 4.18 -22.93 2.71
C SER A 254 2.89 -22.36 2.10
N VAL A 255 2.64 -21.06 2.27
CA VAL A 255 1.48 -20.38 1.66
C VAL A 255 1.66 -20.29 0.15
N TYR A 256 2.86 -19.93 -0.31
CA TYR A 256 3.19 -19.91 -1.73
C TYR A 256 3.10 -21.31 -2.36
N ASP A 257 3.69 -22.32 -1.75
CA ASP A 257 3.67 -23.69 -2.29
C ASP A 257 2.23 -24.23 -2.42
N ALA A 258 1.38 -23.94 -1.42
CA ALA A 258 -0.04 -24.32 -1.45
C ALA A 258 -0.80 -23.58 -2.57
N ALA A 259 -0.61 -22.27 -2.71
CA ALA A 259 -1.24 -21.47 -3.76
C ALA A 259 -0.78 -21.90 -5.17
N ARG A 260 0.52 -22.12 -5.35
CA ARG A 260 1.12 -22.57 -6.62
C ARG A 260 0.54 -23.91 -7.04
N THR A 261 0.43 -24.86 -6.09
CA THR A 261 -0.16 -26.19 -6.32
C THR A 261 -1.64 -26.08 -6.70
N ALA A 262 -2.39 -25.18 -6.06
CA ALA A 262 -3.80 -24.99 -6.35
C ALA A 262 -4.05 -24.32 -7.70
N ASN A 263 -3.28 -23.28 -8.02
CA ASN A 263 -3.32 -22.55 -9.29
C ASN A 263 -2.09 -21.66 -9.48
N THR A 264 -1.10 -22.13 -10.26
CA THR A 264 0.14 -21.37 -10.53
C THR A 264 -0.12 -20.02 -11.20
N LEU A 265 -1.21 -19.89 -11.97
CA LEU A 265 -1.60 -18.63 -12.63
C LEU A 265 -1.96 -17.49 -11.66
N ARG A 266 -2.08 -17.79 -10.36
CA ARG A 266 -2.37 -16.81 -9.31
C ARG A 266 -1.17 -16.55 -8.41
N THR A 267 0.02 -16.98 -8.82
CA THR A 267 1.22 -16.86 -7.99
C THR A 267 2.32 -16.08 -8.67
N GLY A 268 3.02 -15.25 -7.91
CA GLY A 268 4.29 -14.63 -8.30
C GLY A 268 5.39 -14.95 -7.30
N ILE A 269 6.63 -14.82 -7.73
CA ILE A 269 7.80 -15.05 -6.87
C ILE A 269 8.94 -14.11 -7.26
N ILE A 270 9.60 -13.57 -6.23
CA ILE A 270 10.83 -12.80 -6.37
C ILE A 270 11.86 -13.28 -5.35
N ASN A 271 13.10 -13.48 -5.79
CA ASN A 271 14.17 -14.01 -4.94
C ASN A 271 15.04 -12.88 -4.39
N PHE A 272 15.13 -12.77 -3.08
CA PHE A 272 16.16 -11.96 -2.45
C PHE A 272 17.50 -12.68 -2.57
N ILE A 273 18.54 -11.97 -2.99
CA ILE A 273 19.89 -12.51 -3.13
C ILE A 273 20.84 -11.72 -2.23
N ASN A 274 21.70 -12.44 -1.51
CA ASN A 274 22.66 -11.87 -0.58
C ASN A 274 23.95 -11.38 -1.29
N GLN A 275 23.80 -10.50 -2.27
CA GLN A 275 24.90 -9.89 -3.00
C GLN A 275 24.50 -8.52 -3.56
N ASP A 276 25.49 -7.70 -3.88
CA ASP A 276 25.29 -6.46 -4.62
C ASP A 276 24.84 -6.72 -6.06
N GLY A 277 23.96 -5.88 -6.57
CA GLY A 277 23.47 -5.91 -7.94
C GLY A 277 22.27 -4.98 -8.15
N ARG A 278 21.80 -4.89 -9.39
CA ARG A 278 20.56 -4.18 -9.74
C ARG A 278 19.43 -5.20 -9.81
N SER A 279 18.39 -4.95 -9.01
CA SER A 279 17.17 -5.77 -9.03
C SER A 279 16.54 -5.74 -10.41
N PHE A 280 15.83 -6.82 -10.75
CA PHE A 280 15.09 -6.93 -11.99
C PHE A 280 14.01 -7.98 -11.85
N ALA A 281 12.98 -7.91 -12.69
CA ALA A 281 12.05 -9.01 -12.86
C ALA A 281 11.61 -9.20 -14.32
N PRO A 282 11.39 -10.46 -14.76
CA PRO A 282 10.91 -10.69 -16.11
C PRO A 282 9.49 -10.14 -16.29
N LEU A 283 9.31 -9.31 -17.31
CA LEU A 283 8.03 -8.67 -17.64
C LEU A 283 6.93 -9.73 -17.85
N ARG A 284 5.76 -9.57 -17.20
CA ARG A 284 4.60 -10.48 -17.27
C ARG A 284 4.84 -11.91 -16.74
N SER A 285 5.83 -12.11 -15.88
CA SER A 285 6.10 -13.43 -15.27
C SER A 285 5.16 -13.82 -14.11
N PHE A 286 4.29 -12.92 -13.62
CA PHE A 286 3.25 -13.30 -12.66
C PHE A 286 2.38 -14.41 -13.24
N GLY A 287 1.96 -15.36 -12.41
CA GLY A 287 1.26 -16.55 -12.88
C GLY A 287 2.16 -17.63 -13.49
N THR A 288 3.49 -17.49 -13.37
CA THR A 288 4.48 -18.46 -13.83
C THR A 288 5.46 -18.81 -12.71
N THR A 289 6.46 -19.62 -13.03
CA THR A 289 7.50 -20.04 -12.09
C THR A 289 8.79 -19.24 -12.24
N SER A 290 8.85 -18.38 -13.26
CA SER A 290 9.95 -17.48 -13.53
C SER A 290 10.00 -16.38 -12.46
N ALA A 291 11.08 -16.37 -11.69
CA ALA A 291 11.25 -15.43 -10.59
C ALA A 291 11.98 -14.15 -11.02
N GLY A 292 11.62 -13.03 -10.40
CA GLY A 292 12.49 -11.86 -10.34
C GLY A 292 13.65 -12.05 -9.36
N THR A 293 14.54 -11.06 -9.33
CA THR A 293 15.68 -10.98 -8.41
C THR A 293 15.70 -9.64 -7.70
N LEU A 294 15.73 -9.66 -6.37
CA LEU A 294 16.01 -8.50 -5.52
C LEU A 294 17.41 -8.62 -4.93
N TYR A 295 18.32 -7.77 -5.38
CA TYR A 295 19.68 -7.74 -4.87
C TYR A 295 19.74 -6.98 -3.54
N ARG A 296 20.40 -7.59 -2.56
CA ARG A 296 20.58 -7.02 -1.23
C ARG A 296 21.99 -6.45 -1.09
N ASN A 297 22.11 -5.12 -1.07
CA ASN A 297 23.40 -4.47 -0.81
C ASN A 297 23.85 -4.67 0.65
N PRO A 298 24.96 -5.39 0.92
CA PRO A 298 25.43 -5.65 2.28
C PRO A 298 26.12 -4.46 2.98
N SER A 299 26.45 -3.38 2.26
CA SER A 299 27.56 -2.48 2.62
C SER A 299 27.20 -1.03 2.90
N ALA A 300 26.03 -0.53 2.50
CA ALA A 300 25.67 0.87 2.65
C ALA A 300 24.70 1.11 3.82
N GLY A 301 24.78 2.26 4.49
CA GLY A 301 23.78 2.78 5.43
C GLY A 301 22.43 3.08 4.77
N PHE A 302 21.88 2.07 4.14
CA PHE A 302 20.73 1.99 3.27
C PHE A 302 19.47 1.96 4.15
N ASP A 303 18.47 2.81 3.86
CA ASP A 303 17.15 2.65 4.47
C ASP A 303 16.50 1.39 3.87
N TYR A 304 16.78 0.27 4.54
CA TYR A 304 16.35 -1.05 4.14
C TYR A 304 14.82 -1.20 4.20
N GLY A 305 14.09 -0.39 4.96
CA GLY A 305 12.64 -0.46 4.95
C GLY A 305 12.07 0.11 3.66
N TYR A 306 12.45 1.35 3.37
CA TYR A 306 11.96 2.11 2.23
C TYR A 306 12.57 1.64 0.89
N GLY A 307 13.90 1.60 0.79
CA GLY A 307 14.60 1.41 -0.48
C GLY A 307 14.29 0.07 -1.13
N ILE A 308 14.65 -1.04 -0.48
CA ILE A 308 14.40 -2.39 -1.04
C ILE A 308 12.91 -2.72 -1.09
N GLY A 309 12.10 -2.10 -0.22
CA GLY A 309 10.65 -2.25 -0.20
C GLY A 309 10.01 -1.66 -1.45
N MET A 310 10.37 -0.42 -1.81
CA MET A 310 9.92 0.23 -3.03
C MET A 310 10.50 -0.42 -4.28
N THR A 311 11.77 -0.85 -4.25
CA THR A 311 12.33 -1.70 -5.33
C THR A 311 11.49 -2.98 -5.48
N GLY A 312 11.19 -3.68 -4.39
CA GLY A 312 10.32 -4.85 -4.42
C GLY A 312 8.95 -4.56 -5.04
N ALA A 313 8.31 -3.45 -4.68
CA ALA A 313 7.02 -3.06 -5.25
C ALA A 313 7.11 -2.82 -6.76
N HIS A 314 8.17 -2.15 -7.22
CA HIS A 314 8.48 -1.89 -8.62
C HIS A 314 8.69 -3.18 -9.42
N GLU A 315 9.54 -4.09 -8.92
CA GLU A 315 9.82 -5.36 -9.60
C GLU A 315 8.59 -6.27 -9.67
N VAL A 316 7.77 -6.28 -8.62
CA VAL A 316 6.46 -6.96 -8.65
C VAL A 316 5.61 -6.39 -9.78
N GLY A 317 5.68 -5.07 -10.03
CA GLY A 317 4.99 -4.39 -11.13
C GLY A 317 5.42 -4.89 -12.51
N HIS A 318 6.73 -5.10 -12.71
CA HIS A 318 7.23 -5.78 -13.92
C HIS A 318 6.69 -7.20 -14.07
N GLN A 319 6.67 -7.99 -12.99
CA GLN A 319 6.07 -9.34 -13.06
C GLN A 319 4.59 -9.29 -13.41
N MET A 320 3.86 -8.27 -12.95
CA MET A 320 2.47 -8.01 -13.35
C MET A 320 2.33 -7.47 -14.78
N GLY A 321 3.42 -6.97 -15.38
CA GLY A 321 3.48 -6.59 -16.79
C GLY A 321 3.54 -5.09 -17.07
N MET A 322 3.93 -4.28 -16.08
CA MET A 322 4.13 -2.83 -16.26
C MET A 322 5.54 -2.53 -16.76
N SER A 323 5.64 -1.51 -17.60
CA SER A 323 6.88 -0.92 -18.09
C SER A 323 7.25 0.31 -17.25
N HIS A 324 8.46 0.83 -17.40
CA HIS A 324 8.88 2.04 -16.70
C HIS A 324 8.01 3.26 -17.05
N ASP A 325 7.70 4.07 -16.05
CA ASP A 325 7.09 5.39 -16.20
C ASP A 325 8.20 6.43 -16.29
N GLY A 326 8.58 6.78 -17.52
CA GLY A 326 9.59 7.81 -17.79
C GLY A 326 8.98 9.19 -18.04
N GLY A 327 9.85 10.20 -18.17
CA GLY A 327 9.45 11.54 -18.59
C GLY A 327 10.49 12.63 -18.35
N GLY A 328 10.22 13.83 -18.84
CA GLY A 328 11.11 14.99 -18.70
C GLY A 328 12.25 14.99 -19.73
N SER A 329 13.45 15.44 -19.32
CA SER A 329 14.59 15.68 -20.22
C SER A 329 15.49 14.45 -20.48
N GLY A 330 15.01 13.22 -20.31
CA GLY A 330 15.63 12.04 -20.93
C GLY A 330 16.17 10.96 -20.00
N GLY A 331 15.38 10.52 -19.01
CA GLY A 331 15.66 9.33 -18.22
C GLY A 331 14.68 8.18 -18.51
N GLU A 332 15.11 6.98 -18.16
CA GLU A 332 14.27 5.77 -18.09
C GLU A 332 13.08 5.95 -17.12
N TYR A 333 13.32 6.70 -16.03
CA TYR A 333 12.36 6.91 -14.95
C TYR A 333 11.98 8.38 -14.81
N PHE A 334 10.71 8.63 -14.50
CA PHE A 334 10.21 9.95 -14.18
C PHE A 334 10.54 10.31 -12.73
N GLU A 335 11.14 11.47 -12.52
CA GLU A 335 11.61 11.94 -11.19
C GLU A 335 10.50 12.40 -10.24
N GLY A 336 9.25 12.34 -10.70
CA GLY A 336 8.10 12.86 -9.97
C GLY A 336 7.98 14.37 -10.00
N ILE A 337 7.05 14.90 -9.19
CA ILE A 337 6.71 16.31 -9.12
C ILE A 337 6.89 16.79 -7.67
N PRO A 338 8.04 17.41 -7.33
CA PRO A 338 8.38 17.79 -5.96
C PRO A 338 7.36 18.71 -5.28
N ALA A 339 6.67 19.57 -6.04
CA ALA A 339 5.64 20.46 -5.52
C ALA A 339 4.47 19.72 -4.86
N TYR A 340 4.21 18.48 -5.29
CA TYR A 340 3.17 17.60 -4.74
C TYR A 340 3.77 16.38 -4.03
N GLN A 341 5.10 16.29 -3.91
CA GLN A 341 5.80 15.13 -3.33
C GLN A 341 5.28 13.80 -3.90
N TRP A 342 5.00 13.78 -5.21
CA TRP A 342 4.36 12.67 -5.90
C TRP A 342 5.25 12.11 -7.01
N GLY A 343 5.20 10.80 -7.23
CA GLY A 343 5.77 10.15 -8.42
C GLY A 343 5.14 8.78 -8.67
N PRO A 344 5.25 8.23 -9.88
CA PRO A 344 4.76 6.89 -10.16
C PRO A 344 5.67 5.81 -9.56
N ILE A 345 5.12 4.67 -9.16
CA ILE A 345 5.86 3.50 -8.65
C ILE A 345 6.82 2.97 -9.72
N MET A 346 6.40 2.97 -10.99
CA MET A 346 7.25 2.59 -12.13
C MET A 346 8.22 3.71 -12.56
N GLY A 347 8.27 4.84 -11.85
CA GLY A 347 9.23 5.93 -12.04
C GLY A 347 10.37 5.90 -11.00
N ASN A 348 11.00 7.05 -10.77
CA ASN A 348 12.14 7.14 -9.88
C ASN A 348 11.70 7.46 -8.44
N TYR A 349 11.36 6.42 -7.69
CA TYR A 349 11.02 6.56 -6.28
C TYR A 349 12.20 7.01 -5.40
N TRP A 350 13.46 6.95 -5.87
CA TRP A 350 14.61 7.40 -5.07
C TRP A 350 14.63 8.91 -4.84
N MET A 351 14.21 9.71 -5.82
CA MET A 351 14.17 11.18 -5.68
C MET A 351 13.19 11.64 -4.60
N GLY A 352 12.12 10.87 -4.39
CA GLY A 352 11.15 11.16 -3.34
C GLY A 352 11.58 10.74 -1.94
N GLY A 353 12.74 10.09 -1.76
CA GLY A 353 13.24 9.70 -0.43
C GLY A 353 13.57 10.87 0.50
N SER A 354 13.59 12.10 0.01
CA SER A 354 13.75 13.32 0.82
C SER A 354 12.43 14.00 1.17
N TRP A 355 11.31 13.53 0.61
CA TRP A 355 10.00 14.09 0.85
C TRP A 355 9.48 13.65 2.22
N ALA A 356 8.78 14.55 2.91
CA ALA A 356 8.23 14.26 4.23
C ALA A 356 6.92 13.47 4.13
N ASN A 357 6.17 13.68 3.06
CA ASN A 357 4.88 13.05 2.79
C ASN A 357 4.84 12.55 1.33
N GLN A 358 5.84 11.73 0.98
CA GLN A 358 5.90 11.07 -0.31
C GLN A 358 4.58 10.35 -0.64
N LEU A 359 4.19 10.43 -1.90
CA LEU A 359 3.07 9.72 -2.47
C LEU A 359 3.54 9.03 -3.73
N PHE A 360 3.73 7.71 -3.65
CA PHE A 360 4.00 6.90 -4.83
C PHE A 360 2.74 6.17 -5.22
N THR A 361 2.36 6.26 -6.48
CA THR A 361 1.12 5.64 -6.96
C THR A 361 1.34 4.89 -8.26
N TRP A 362 0.39 4.04 -8.62
CA TRP A 362 0.32 3.51 -9.97
C TRP A 362 -0.12 4.61 -10.94
N SER A 363 0.19 4.43 -12.21
CA SER A 363 0.08 5.44 -13.24
C SER A 363 -0.88 5.01 -14.36
N ARG A 364 -1.32 6.03 -15.10
CA ARG A 364 -1.87 5.85 -16.45
C ARG A 364 -1.27 6.85 -17.46
N GLY A 365 -0.09 7.37 -17.14
CA GLY A 365 0.64 8.32 -17.97
C GLY A 365 -0.01 9.69 -18.10
N GLU A 366 -0.72 10.19 -17.08
CA GLU A 366 -1.49 11.44 -17.20
C GLU A 366 -0.64 12.71 -17.18
N TYR A 367 0.58 12.64 -16.65
CA TYR A 367 1.48 13.77 -16.53
C TYR A 367 2.03 14.16 -17.90
N SER A 368 2.24 15.46 -18.13
CA SER A 368 2.48 16.01 -19.48
C SER A 368 3.73 15.49 -20.19
N THR A 369 4.66 14.91 -19.44
CA THR A 369 5.93 14.40 -19.97
C THR A 369 6.01 12.88 -20.00
N ALA A 370 4.90 12.16 -19.74
CA ALA A 370 4.89 10.71 -19.74
C ALA A 370 5.27 10.14 -21.10
N ASN A 371 6.23 9.22 -21.13
CA ASN A 371 6.58 8.42 -22.31
C ASN A 371 5.86 7.05 -22.33
N ASN A 372 5.23 6.68 -21.22
CA ASN A 372 4.40 5.50 -21.06
C ASN A 372 2.96 5.92 -20.71
N GLN A 373 1.98 5.20 -21.25
CA GLN A 373 0.53 5.45 -21.09
C GLN A 373 -0.21 4.15 -20.73
N GLU A 374 0.50 3.15 -20.23
CA GLU A 374 -0.07 1.92 -19.68
C GLU A 374 -1.07 2.22 -18.56
N ASP A 375 -2.21 1.53 -18.55
CA ASP A 375 -3.16 1.57 -17.43
C ASP A 375 -2.79 0.45 -16.45
N ASP A 376 -1.99 0.80 -15.44
CA ASP A 376 -1.42 -0.15 -14.47
C ASP A 376 -2.50 -0.95 -13.72
N PHE A 377 -3.61 -0.32 -13.32
CA PHE A 377 -4.71 -0.99 -12.65
C PHE A 377 -5.41 -1.98 -13.57
N ARG A 378 -5.60 -1.64 -14.84
CA ARG A 378 -6.12 -2.58 -15.83
C ARG A 378 -5.15 -3.74 -16.06
N ILE A 379 -3.84 -3.49 -16.05
CA ILE A 379 -2.82 -4.55 -16.15
C ILE A 379 -2.97 -5.53 -14.97
N MET A 380 -3.00 -5.05 -13.73
CA MET A 380 -3.16 -5.94 -12.55
C MET A 380 -4.51 -6.66 -12.53
N THR A 381 -5.60 -5.92 -12.76
CA THR A 381 -6.95 -6.42 -12.45
C THR A 381 -7.63 -7.15 -13.62
N VAL A 382 -7.29 -6.77 -14.85
CA VAL A 382 -7.88 -7.36 -16.06
C VAL A 382 -6.88 -8.30 -16.75
N ASN A 383 -5.66 -7.84 -17.02
CA ASN A 383 -4.68 -8.66 -17.73
C ASN A 383 -4.16 -9.82 -16.85
N GLU A 384 -3.81 -9.52 -15.60
CA GLU A 384 -3.33 -10.51 -14.62
C GLU A 384 -4.44 -11.11 -13.75
N SER A 385 -5.68 -10.61 -13.91
CA SER A 385 -6.87 -11.14 -13.23
C SER A 385 -6.75 -11.19 -11.71
N VAL A 386 -6.05 -10.22 -11.10
CA VAL A 386 -5.98 -10.05 -9.65
C VAL A 386 -7.12 -9.11 -9.23
N PRO A 387 -8.21 -9.60 -8.61
CA PRO A 387 -9.34 -8.75 -8.30
C PRO A 387 -8.96 -7.75 -7.19
N TYR A 388 -9.64 -6.59 -7.17
CA TYR A 388 -9.67 -5.75 -5.97
C TYR A 388 -10.21 -6.52 -4.76
N VAL A 389 -9.90 -6.06 -3.56
CA VAL A 389 -10.61 -6.53 -2.37
C VAL A 389 -12.10 -6.16 -2.47
N ALA A 390 -12.94 -6.80 -1.66
CA ALA A 390 -14.32 -6.36 -1.54
C ALA A 390 -14.36 -5.01 -0.82
N ASP A 391 -15.13 -4.08 -1.37
CA ASP A 391 -15.51 -2.82 -0.73
C ASP A 391 -16.03 -3.11 0.69
N ASP A 392 -15.40 -2.51 1.69
CA ASP A 392 -15.76 -2.74 3.07
C ASP A 392 -16.96 -1.89 3.52
N ASN A 393 -17.37 -0.88 2.75
CA ASN A 393 -18.38 0.13 3.07
C ASN A 393 -19.45 0.37 1.97
N VAL A 394 -19.75 -0.65 1.15
CA VAL A 394 -20.71 -0.63 0.02
C VAL A 394 -22.01 0.15 0.26
N ASN A 395 -22.59 0.06 1.46
CA ASN A 395 -23.88 0.66 1.79
C ASN A 395 -23.78 1.86 2.75
N GLY A 396 -22.57 2.30 3.08
CA GLY A 396 -22.33 3.17 4.22
C GLY A 396 -22.40 2.42 5.56
N LYS A 397 -21.79 3.01 6.58
CA LYS A 397 -21.82 2.53 7.97
C LYS A 397 -22.16 3.70 8.91
N PRO A 398 -22.74 3.46 10.10
CA PRO A 398 -22.85 4.49 11.11
C PRO A 398 -21.47 4.90 11.64
N LEU A 399 -21.23 6.21 11.80
CA LEU A 399 -20.09 6.72 12.55
C LEU A 399 -20.19 6.26 14.00
N GLN A 400 -19.18 5.54 14.48
CA GLN A 400 -19.12 5.05 15.84
C GLN A 400 -18.61 6.15 16.77
N LEU A 401 -19.42 6.52 17.74
CA LEU A 401 -19.08 7.52 18.76
C LEU A 401 -18.90 6.83 20.12
N ARG A 402 -17.75 7.04 20.75
CA ARG A 402 -17.52 6.69 22.15
C ARG A 402 -18.07 7.78 23.07
N ALA A 403 -17.98 7.55 24.38
CA ALA A 403 -18.47 8.48 25.37
C ALA A 403 -17.92 9.90 25.18
N GLY A 404 -18.77 10.91 25.37
CA GLY A 404 -18.40 12.31 25.14
C GLY A 404 -18.31 12.71 23.66
N GLY A 405 -18.74 11.84 22.73
CA GLY A 405 -18.72 12.11 21.30
C GLY A 405 -17.35 11.90 20.66
N GLU A 406 -16.45 11.15 21.29
CA GLU A 406 -15.16 10.80 20.71
C GLU A 406 -15.34 9.93 19.45
N ILE A 407 -14.66 10.32 18.37
CA ILE A 407 -14.51 9.53 17.15
C ILE A 407 -13.16 8.83 17.26
N ASN A 408 -13.18 7.53 17.55
CA ASN A 408 -11.96 6.75 17.75
C ASN A 408 -11.58 6.02 16.45
N PRO A 409 -10.30 6.05 16.05
CA PRO A 409 -9.87 5.45 14.79
C PRO A 409 -9.81 3.91 14.81
N LEU A 410 -9.96 3.26 15.98
CA LEU A 410 -10.14 1.81 16.04
C LEU A 410 -11.56 1.37 15.66
N ASP A 411 -12.55 2.27 15.79
CA ASP A 411 -13.95 1.96 15.49
C ASP A 411 -14.40 2.54 14.14
N ASN A 412 -13.63 3.49 13.60
CA ASN A 412 -13.95 4.25 12.40
C ASN A 412 -12.77 4.21 11.43
N TRP A 413 -12.77 3.22 10.56
CA TRP A 413 -11.77 3.00 9.52
C TRP A 413 -12.42 2.34 8.31
N GLY A 414 -11.72 2.36 7.18
CA GLY A 414 -12.13 1.70 5.94
C GLY A 414 -10.98 1.64 4.94
N GLN A 415 -11.26 1.11 3.76
CA GLN A 415 -10.30 1.02 2.66
C GLN A 415 -10.92 1.55 1.38
N ILE A 416 -10.31 2.60 0.81
CA ILE A 416 -10.58 2.99 -0.57
C ILE A 416 -9.86 2.01 -1.49
N GLU A 417 -10.53 0.97 -1.97
CA GLU A 417 -9.87 -0.09 -2.76
C GLU A 417 -9.81 0.21 -4.25
N ARG A 418 -10.62 1.14 -4.74
CA ARG A 418 -10.57 1.61 -6.13
C ARG A 418 -10.90 3.09 -6.23
N ASN A 419 -10.50 3.73 -7.33
CA ASN A 419 -10.73 5.17 -7.54
C ASN A 419 -12.21 5.58 -7.69
N THR A 420 -13.13 4.62 -7.82
CA THR A 420 -14.58 4.86 -7.82
C THR A 420 -15.24 4.55 -6.49
N ASP A 421 -14.47 4.10 -5.49
CA ASP A 421 -14.99 3.79 -4.17
C ASP A 421 -15.24 5.06 -3.35
N ASN A 422 -16.33 5.04 -2.60
CA ASN A 422 -16.79 6.14 -1.76
C ASN A 422 -17.38 5.58 -0.47
N ASP A 423 -16.64 5.80 0.62
CA ASP A 423 -17.05 5.34 1.93
C ASP A 423 -17.91 6.39 2.63
N LEU A 424 -19.05 5.96 3.18
CA LEU A 424 -19.98 6.83 3.89
C LEU A 424 -20.07 6.47 5.37
N PHE A 425 -19.80 7.44 6.25
CA PHE A 425 -20.07 7.33 7.69
C PHE A 425 -21.23 8.24 8.09
N THR A 426 -22.38 7.66 8.43
CA THR A 426 -23.59 8.42 8.76
C THR A 426 -23.66 8.78 10.24
N PHE A 427 -24.09 9.99 10.57
CA PHE A 427 -24.32 10.42 11.95
C PHE A 427 -25.46 11.43 12.03
N THR A 428 -26.02 11.59 13.23
CA THR A 428 -27.09 12.55 13.49
C THR A 428 -26.70 13.52 14.59
N VAL A 429 -27.10 14.76 14.41
CA VAL A 429 -26.87 15.87 15.32
C VAL A 429 -28.24 16.34 15.81
N ALA A 430 -28.56 16.16 17.10
CA ALA A 430 -29.87 16.48 17.66
C ALA A 430 -30.05 17.99 17.96
N ASN A 431 -28.96 18.67 18.33
CA ASN A 431 -28.88 20.12 18.52
C ASN A 431 -27.59 20.62 17.88
N ALA A 432 -27.38 21.93 17.72
CA ALA A 432 -26.12 22.46 17.18
C ALA A 432 -24.89 21.78 17.82
N ALA A 433 -23.98 21.31 16.98
CA ALA A 433 -22.79 20.56 17.35
C ALA A 433 -21.55 21.14 16.68
N THR A 434 -20.39 20.87 17.26
CA THR A 434 -19.08 21.15 16.69
C THR A 434 -18.40 19.84 16.33
N LEU A 435 -18.05 19.67 15.06
CA LEU A 435 -17.25 18.56 14.57
C LEU A 435 -15.78 18.99 14.48
N ASN A 436 -14.92 18.27 15.20
CA ASN A 436 -13.48 18.24 14.97
C ASN A 436 -13.14 16.86 14.47
N LEU A 437 -12.63 16.74 13.24
CA LEU A 437 -12.40 15.45 12.61
C LEU A 437 -11.14 15.51 11.77
N ARG A 438 -10.28 14.51 11.92
CA ARG A 438 -9.15 14.24 11.04
C ARG A 438 -9.28 12.85 10.45
N VAL A 439 -8.95 12.73 9.17
CA VAL A 439 -8.95 11.48 8.42
C VAL A 439 -7.56 11.28 7.84
N ASP A 440 -6.90 10.22 8.27
CA ASP A 440 -5.53 9.92 7.90
C ASP A 440 -5.44 8.56 7.19
N PRO A 441 -4.56 8.43 6.19
CA PRO A 441 -4.12 7.15 5.68
C PRO A 441 -3.31 6.41 6.75
N ILE A 442 -3.47 5.08 6.83
CA ILE A 442 -2.91 4.25 7.91
C ILE A 442 -1.88 3.21 7.48
N GLU A 443 -1.51 3.19 6.20
CA GLU A 443 -0.41 2.38 5.66
C GLU A 443 0.95 3.00 5.94
N TYR A 444 2.01 2.19 5.91
CA TYR A 444 3.38 2.66 6.12
C TYR A 444 3.86 3.48 4.91
N LEU A 445 3.72 2.92 3.71
CA LEU A 445 3.85 3.64 2.44
C LEU A 445 2.49 3.74 1.78
N ARG A 446 1.76 4.78 2.14
CA ARG A 446 0.43 5.09 1.61
C ARG A 446 0.47 5.45 0.12
N MET A 447 -0.55 4.97 -0.58
CA MET A 447 -0.96 5.46 -1.90
C MET A 447 -2.12 6.46 -1.82
N LEU A 448 -2.84 6.45 -0.69
CA LEU A 448 -4.03 7.27 -0.49
C LEU A 448 -3.67 8.72 -0.16
N ASP A 449 -4.14 9.63 -1.00
CA ASP A 449 -4.41 11.01 -0.66
C ASP A 449 -5.88 11.13 -0.22
N VAL A 450 -6.15 11.59 1.00
CA VAL A 450 -7.53 11.56 1.52
C VAL A 450 -8.33 12.78 1.07
N GLU A 451 -9.47 12.55 0.41
CA GLU A 451 -10.52 13.55 0.25
C GLU A 451 -11.72 13.21 1.14
N ALA A 452 -12.13 14.17 1.97
CA ALA A 452 -13.30 14.04 2.82
C ALA A 452 -14.32 15.15 2.58
N GLN A 453 -15.61 14.80 2.58
CA GLN A 453 -16.72 15.73 2.47
C GLN A 453 -17.74 15.48 3.59
N ILE A 454 -18.33 16.55 4.14
CA ILE A 454 -19.51 16.45 4.99
C ILE A 454 -20.73 16.73 4.12
N LEU A 455 -21.64 15.77 4.02
CA LEU A 455 -22.88 15.90 3.26
C LEU A 455 -24.07 15.98 4.23
N ASN A 456 -25.08 16.77 3.90
CA ASN A 456 -26.36 16.78 4.63
C ASN A 456 -27.30 15.68 4.11
N SER A 457 -28.49 15.55 4.71
CA SER A 457 -29.50 14.55 4.34
C SER A 457 -30.02 14.64 2.90
N SER A 458 -29.84 15.77 2.21
CA SER A 458 -30.18 15.94 0.80
C SER A 458 -29.00 15.60 -0.15
N GLY A 459 -27.87 15.16 0.40
CA GLY A 459 -26.64 14.88 -0.35
C GLY A 459 -25.83 16.12 -0.72
N GLN A 460 -26.18 17.30 -0.21
CA GLN A 460 -25.43 18.53 -0.49
C GLN A 460 -24.17 18.59 0.36
N GLN A 461 -23.05 18.98 -0.27
CA GLN A 461 -21.78 19.22 0.41
C GLN A 461 -21.88 20.46 1.30
N VAL A 462 -21.71 20.25 2.60
CA VAL A 462 -21.63 21.29 3.64
C VAL A 462 -20.19 21.75 3.83
N ALA A 463 -19.24 20.81 3.80
CA ALA A 463 -17.81 21.08 3.91
C ALA A 463 -17.01 20.05 3.11
N ARG A 464 -15.79 20.42 2.72
CA ARG A 464 -14.83 19.54 2.04
C ARG A 464 -13.43 19.84 2.58
N SER A 465 -12.61 18.80 2.74
CA SER A 465 -11.19 18.93 3.03
C SER A 465 -10.37 17.91 2.24
N ASN A 466 -9.22 18.36 1.78
CA ASN A 466 -8.11 17.58 1.24
C ASN A 466 -6.87 18.47 1.50
N LEU A 467 -6.03 18.09 2.47
CA LEU A 467 -4.91 18.92 2.90
C LEU A 467 -3.70 18.65 2.02
N ALA A 468 -3.35 19.67 1.24
CA ALA A 468 -2.27 19.61 0.27
C ALA A 468 -0.98 19.07 0.90
N VAL A 469 -0.36 18.09 0.25
CA VAL A 469 0.86 17.38 0.67
C VAL A 469 0.72 16.55 1.95
N ASN A 470 -0.22 16.84 2.84
CA ASN A 470 -0.38 16.13 4.10
C ASN A 470 -0.98 14.72 3.92
N ARG A 471 -1.60 14.45 2.75
CA ARG A 471 -2.28 13.20 2.42
C ARG A 471 -3.49 12.90 3.30
N SER A 472 -3.97 13.91 4.03
CA SER A 472 -4.99 13.81 5.08
C SER A 472 -6.13 14.78 4.81
N ALA A 473 -7.26 14.62 5.49
CA ALA A 473 -8.34 15.61 5.52
C ALA A 473 -8.65 16.03 6.95
N GLU A 474 -8.99 17.30 7.17
CA GLU A 474 -9.28 17.83 8.50
C GLU A 474 -10.43 18.85 8.49
N PHE A 475 -11.33 18.71 9.45
CA PHE A 475 -12.37 19.67 9.79
C PHE A 475 -12.12 20.16 11.21
N SER A 476 -11.84 21.45 11.35
CA SER A 476 -11.54 22.07 12.63
C SER A 476 -12.66 23.02 13.04
N ASN A 477 -13.28 22.75 14.18
CA ASN A 477 -14.39 23.51 14.75
C ASN A 477 -15.58 23.70 13.79
N LEU A 478 -15.87 22.72 12.94
CA LEU A 478 -16.97 22.80 11.97
C LEU A 478 -18.32 22.78 12.71
N GLN A 479 -19.06 23.87 12.60
CA GLN A 479 -20.38 24.00 13.21
C GLN A 479 -21.43 23.29 12.34
N LEU A 480 -22.19 22.38 12.95
CA LEU A 480 -23.25 21.62 12.31
C LEU A 480 -24.58 21.88 13.03
N PRO A 481 -25.59 22.44 12.33
CA PRO A 481 -26.96 22.49 12.85
C PRO A 481 -27.54 21.09 13.11
N ALA A 482 -28.66 21.04 13.84
CA ALA A 482 -29.42 19.80 14.00
C ALA A 482 -29.81 19.21 12.64
N GLY A 483 -29.58 17.91 12.46
CA GLY A 483 -29.80 17.24 11.19
C GLY A 483 -29.05 15.91 11.08
N SER A 484 -29.29 15.21 9.97
CA SER A 484 -28.56 14.01 9.59
C SER A 484 -27.48 14.35 8.58
N TYR A 485 -26.30 13.77 8.77
CA TYR A 485 -25.13 14.01 7.95
C TYR A 485 -24.44 12.70 7.60
N SER A 486 -23.59 12.74 6.57
CA SER A 486 -22.63 11.69 6.28
C SER A 486 -21.25 12.30 6.03
N ILE A 487 -20.22 11.65 6.55
CA ILE A 487 -18.83 11.88 6.13
C ILE A 487 -18.60 10.98 4.93
N LYS A 488 -18.31 11.57 3.78
CA LYS A 488 -17.91 10.85 2.56
C LYS A 488 -16.40 10.87 2.44
N ILE A 489 -15.76 9.71 2.37
CA ILE A 489 -14.32 9.54 2.15
C ILE A 489 -14.10 8.94 0.76
N GLN A 490 -13.11 9.46 0.04
CA GLN A 490 -12.71 8.96 -1.29
C GLN A 490 -11.23 9.28 -1.55
N GLY A 491 -10.68 8.75 -2.64
CA GLY A 491 -9.37 9.14 -3.15
C GLY A 491 -9.33 10.60 -3.60
N GLY A 492 -8.32 11.32 -3.15
CA GLY A 492 -8.03 12.72 -3.48
C GLY A 492 -7.14 12.89 -4.70
N ALA A 493 -6.86 14.15 -5.03
CA ALA A 493 -6.06 14.57 -6.17
C ALA A 493 -5.45 15.94 -5.90
N GLU A 494 -4.25 16.20 -6.43
CA GLU A 494 -3.59 17.50 -6.31
C GLU A 494 -3.10 18.05 -7.64
N GLY A 495 -3.29 19.36 -7.82
CA GLY A 495 -2.97 20.04 -9.05
C GLY A 495 -3.91 19.63 -10.19
N THR A 496 -3.33 19.32 -11.34
CA THR A 496 -4.04 18.77 -12.51
C THR A 496 -3.36 17.46 -12.88
N PRO A 497 -4.03 16.48 -13.51
CA PRO A 497 -3.37 15.24 -13.93
C PRO A 497 -2.07 15.47 -14.73
N GLN A 498 -2.01 16.53 -15.53
CA GLN A 498 -0.83 16.88 -16.33
C GLN A 498 0.37 17.41 -15.54
N ARG A 499 0.15 17.99 -14.36
CA ARG A 499 1.17 18.72 -13.58
C ARG A 499 1.16 18.37 -12.10
N GLY A 500 0.45 17.31 -11.72
CA GLY A 500 0.23 16.79 -10.38
C GLY A 500 -0.24 15.35 -10.53
N PHE A 501 -1.28 14.97 -9.81
CA PHE A 501 -1.87 13.62 -9.94
C PHE A 501 -3.40 13.67 -9.86
N SER A 502 -4.04 12.72 -10.53
CA SER A 502 -5.49 12.49 -10.42
C SER A 502 -5.79 11.52 -9.26
N ASN A 503 -7.07 11.31 -8.95
CA ASN A 503 -7.47 10.30 -7.98
C ASN A 503 -7.40 8.86 -8.51
N TYR A 504 -6.88 8.65 -9.72
CA TYR A 504 -6.81 7.33 -10.37
C TYR A 504 -6.19 6.25 -9.49
N SER A 505 -5.13 6.57 -8.75
CA SER A 505 -4.40 5.61 -7.91
C SER A 505 -4.29 6.08 -6.46
N SER A 506 -5.18 7.00 -6.06
CA SER A 506 -5.32 7.43 -4.68
C SER A 506 -6.22 6.44 -3.93
N VAL A 507 -5.65 5.29 -3.57
CA VAL A 507 -6.31 4.15 -2.91
C VAL A 507 -5.55 3.75 -1.65
N GLY A 508 -6.19 3.08 -0.72
CA GLY A 508 -5.53 2.58 0.50
C GLY A 508 -6.41 2.62 1.73
N LEU A 509 -5.84 2.18 2.85
CA LEU A 509 -6.51 2.17 4.14
C LEU A 509 -6.48 3.55 4.81
N TYR A 510 -7.57 3.92 5.48
CA TYR A 510 -7.67 5.15 6.27
C TYR A 510 -8.41 4.92 7.59
N ALA A 511 -8.28 5.88 8.51
CA ALA A 511 -9.06 5.93 9.73
C ALA A 511 -9.47 7.36 10.12
N LEU A 512 -10.51 7.46 10.94
CA LEU A 512 -11.11 8.71 11.41
C LEU A 512 -10.81 8.93 12.89
N LYS A 513 -10.33 10.11 13.26
CA LYS A 513 -10.13 10.51 14.65
C LYS A 513 -10.69 11.90 14.90
N GLY A 514 -11.37 12.09 16.02
CA GLY A 514 -11.93 13.40 16.33
C GLY A 514 -12.90 13.43 17.50
N THR A 515 -13.72 14.46 17.52
CA THR A 515 -14.83 14.64 18.47
C THR A 515 -16.02 15.30 17.77
N LEU A 516 -17.21 14.88 18.16
CA LEU A 516 -18.46 15.56 17.86
C LEU A 516 -19.04 16.05 19.20
N SER A 517 -18.93 17.35 19.48
CA SER A 517 -19.30 17.94 20.76
C SER A 517 -20.54 18.82 20.64
N GLY A 518 -21.42 18.75 21.64
CA GLY A 518 -22.75 19.38 21.56
C GLY A 518 -23.70 18.56 20.67
N GLY A 519 -24.99 18.50 21.03
CA GLY A 519 -26.00 17.89 20.17
C GLY A 519 -25.93 16.37 19.93
N VAL A 520 -24.97 15.64 20.49
CA VAL A 520 -24.96 14.16 20.46
C VAL A 520 -25.85 13.64 21.60
N PRO A 521 -26.84 12.77 21.35
CA PRO A 521 -27.51 12.05 22.42
C PRO A 521 -26.46 11.27 23.20
N ASP A 522 -26.34 11.56 24.49
CA ASP A 522 -25.39 10.89 25.35
C ASP A 522 -25.62 9.37 25.27
N THR A 523 -24.63 8.59 24.85
CA THR A 523 -24.80 7.13 24.73
C THR A 523 -25.27 6.61 26.09
N PRO A 524 -26.46 5.98 26.17
CA PRO A 524 -26.99 5.52 27.45
C PRO A 524 -25.99 4.57 28.11
N PRO A 525 -25.70 4.72 29.42
CA PRO A 525 -24.82 3.81 30.11
C PRO A 525 -25.31 2.35 30.00
N THR A 526 -24.39 1.42 29.76
CA THR A 526 -24.71 -0.01 29.63
C THR A 526 -25.31 -0.53 30.95
N PRO A 527 -26.50 -1.15 30.96
CA PRO A 527 -27.12 -1.60 32.20
C PRO A 527 -26.35 -2.77 32.84
N LEU A 528 -26.15 -2.71 34.16
CA LEU A 528 -25.65 -3.79 35.00
C LEU A 528 -26.78 -4.43 35.77
N SER A 529 -26.67 -5.75 35.99
CA SER A 529 -27.56 -6.50 36.87
C SER A 529 -26.87 -6.79 38.20
N ASN A 530 -27.64 -6.80 39.30
CA ASN A 530 -27.11 -7.04 40.64
C ASN A 530 -26.33 -8.36 40.71
N GLY A 531 -25.05 -8.29 41.04
CA GLY A 531 -24.15 -9.44 41.23
C GLY A 531 -23.73 -10.15 39.94
N VAL A 532 -24.13 -9.65 38.77
CA VAL A 532 -23.81 -10.28 37.48
C VAL A 532 -22.56 -9.62 36.87
N PRO A 533 -21.48 -10.38 36.59
CA PRO A 533 -20.29 -9.83 35.97
C PRO A 533 -20.50 -9.52 34.49
N LEU A 534 -20.13 -8.31 34.08
CA LEU A 534 -20.04 -7.90 32.68
C LEU A 534 -18.57 -8.00 32.25
N ALA A 535 -18.23 -9.10 31.58
CA ALA A 535 -16.86 -9.41 31.16
C ALA A 535 -16.46 -8.73 29.84
N ASN A 536 -15.20 -8.89 29.45
CA ASN A 536 -14.64 -8.48 28.15
C ASN A 536 -14.73 -6.97 27.85
N GLN A 537 -14.70 -6.14 28.88
CA GLN A 537 -14.67 -4.69 28.70
C GLN A 537 -13.27 -4.22 28.33
N SER A 538 -13.18 -3.21 27.47
CA SER A 538 -11.92 -2.61 27.02
C SER A 538 -12.05 -1.09 26.91
N GLY A 539 -10.93 -0.39 27.02
CA GLY A 539 -10.87 1.06 26.94
C GLY A 539 -9.48 1.52 26.52
N ALA A 540 -9.41 2.53 25.67
CA ALA A 540 -8.14 3.14 25.28
C ALA A 540 -7.74 4.23 26.30
N THR A 541 -6.45 4.48 26.48
CA THR A 541 -5.96 5.57 27.35
C THR A 541 -6.75 6.88 27.16
N GLY A 542 -7.27 7.44 28.24
CA GLY A 542 -8.09 8.65 28.29
C GLY A 542 -9.60 8.43 28.15
N SER A 543 -10.04 7.26 27.68
CA SER A 543 -11.48 6.99 27.44
C SER A 543 -12.26 6.67 28.71
N TRP A 544 -13.58 6.85 28.64
CA TRP A 544 -14.55 6.50 29.68
C TRP A 544 -15.59 5.53 29.15
N ASN A 545 -15.80 4.41 29.85
CA ASN A 545 -16.96 3.55 29.65
C ASN A 545 -17.94 3.77 30.79
N TYR A 546 -19.23 3.95 30.47
CA TYR A 546 -20.27 4.18 31.46
C TYR A 546 -21.25 3.02 31.52
N TYR A 547 -21.60 2.62 32.74
CA TYR A 547 -22.57 1.60 33.06
C TYR A 547 -23.59 2.13 34.06
N ALA A 548 -24.75 1.49 34.18
CA ALA A 548 -25.81 1.90 35.10
C ALA A 548 -26.32 0.73 35.95
N ILE A 549 -26.40 0.91 37.26
CA ILE A 549 -27.11 0.00 38.18
C ILE A 549 -28.27 0.75 38.84
N THR A 550 -29.48 0.18 38.74
CA THR A 550 -30.68 0.79 39.33
C THR A 550 -31.02 0.14 40.66
N LEU A 551 -31.09 0.96 41.71
CA LEU A 551 -31.52 0.55 43.05
C LEU A 551 -33.00 0.94 43.23
N PRO A 552 -33.93 -0.02 43.29
CA PRO A 552 -35.37 0.26 43.38
C PRO A 552 -35.78 0.80 44.76
N SER A 553 -35.00 0.51 45.80
CA SER A 553 -35.16 1.01 47.17
C SER A 553 -33.80 1.41 47.74
N ALA A 554 -33.79 2.03 48.92
CA ALA A 554 -32.54 2.13 49.68
C ALA A 554 -31.99 0.72 49.94
N ALA A 555 -30.67 0.63 50.03
CA ALA A 555 -29.95 -0.61 50.29
C ALA A 555 -28.89 -0.37 51.38
N SER A 556 -28.42 -1.41 52.08
CA SER A 556 -27.36 -1.26 53.08
C SER A 556 -25.99 -0.97 52.45
N LYS A 557 -25.73 -1.48 51.24
CA LYS A 557 -24.45 -1.29 50.53
C LYS A 557 -24.58 -1.48 49.02
N LEU A 558 -23.90 -0.64 48.25
CA LEU A 558 -23.58 -0.87 46.83
C LEU A 558 -22.07 -1.05 46.71
N THR A 559 -21.61 -2.17 46.18
CA THR A 559 -20.19 -2.41 45.89
C THR A 559 -20.01 -2.60 44.40
N VAL A 560 -19.09 -1.85 43.80
CA VAL A 560 -18.70 -2.00 42.40
C VAL A 560 -17.25 -2.44 42.35
N THR A 561 -16.97 -3.45 41.53
CA THR A 561 -15.63 -4.01 41.36
C THR A 561 -15.26 -4.06 39.89
N LEU A 562 -13.99 -3.78 39.64
CA LEU A 562 -13.32 -3.98 38.36
C LEU A 562 -12.24 -5.05 38.57
N LYS A 563 -12.16 -6.02 37.67
CA LYS A 563 -11.11 -7.05 37.71
C LYS A 563 -10.46 -7.19 36.34
N GLY A 564 -9.12 -7.15 36.32
CA GLY A 564 -8.32 -7.25 35.12
C GLY A 564 -6.86 -7.57 35.42
N SER A 565 -6.16 -8.14 34.44
CA SER A 565 -4.72 -8.48 34.55
C SER A 565 -3.81 -7.55 33.74
N ASN A 566 -4.37 -6.54 33.08
CA ASN A 566 -3.64 -5.59 32.24
C ASN A 566 -4.19 -4.17 32.41
N GLY A 567 -3.45 -3.18 31.91
CA GLY A 567 -3.87 -1.79 31.89
C GLY A 567 -3.97 -1.14 33.27
N ASP A 568 -4.40 0.11 33.25
CA ASP A 568 -4.60 0.96 34.43
C ASP A 568 -5.97 1.62 34.30
N ALA A 569 -6.98 0.95 34.84
CA ALA A 569 -8.38 1.30 34.66
C ALA A 569 -8.99 1.69 36.00
N ASP A 570 -9.35 2.96 36.11
CA ASP A 570 -9.87 3.56 37.33
C ASP A 570 -11.39 3.47 37.38
N LEU A 571 -11.92 3.24 38.58
CA LEU A 571 -13.35 3.09 38.84
C LEU A 571 -13.90 4.32 39.56
N PHE A 572 -14.96 4.91 39.01
CA PHE A 572 -15.71 6.00 39.63
C PHE A 572 -17.20 5.66 39.63
N VAL A 573 -17.91 6.04 40.69
CA VAL A 573 -19.36 5.82 40.80
C VAL A 573 -20.02 7.12 41.25
N GLN A 574 -21.12 7.51 40.59
CA GLN A 574 -21.90 8.69 40.93
C GLN A 574 -23.40 8.43 40.83
N LYS A 575 -24.19 9.11 41.66
CA LYS A 575 -25.66 9.03 41.62
C LYS A 575 -26.19 9.84 40.45
N THR A 576 -27.05 9.26 39.60
CA THR A 576 -27.82 9.89 38.50
C THR A 576 -27.07 10.57 37.36
N ALA A 577 -25.85 11.05 37.59
CA ALA A 577 -25.00 11.71 36.61
C ALA A 577 -23.73 10.88 36.35
N LYS A 578 -23.12 11.05 35.18
CA LYS A 578 -21.82 10.44 34.87
C LYS A 578 -20.74 10.98 35.83
N PRO A 579 -19.93 10.12 36.46
CA PRO A 579 -18.81 10.57 37.26
C PRO A 579 -17.74 11.24 36.39
N SER A 580 -16.91 12.07 37.02
CA SER A 580 -15.68 12.64 36.47
C SER A 580 -14.54 12.49 37.49
N THR A 581 -13.31 12.79 37.10
CA THR A 581 -12.14 12.78 38.01
C THR A 581 -12.26 13.76 39.18
N SER A 582 -13.16 14.73 39.12
CA SER A 582 -13.41 15.73 40.18
C SER A 582 -14.81 15.65 40.81
N SER A 583 -15.67 14.75 40.34
CA SER A 583 -17.03 14.58 40.88
C SER A 583 -17.47 13.12 40.84
N TYR A 584 -17.53 12.51 42.03
CA TYR A 584 -17.87 11.12 42.24
C TYR A 584 -18.45 10.95 43.66
N ALA A 585 -19.32 9.97 43.85
CA ALA A 585 -19.76 9.53 45.17
C ALA A 585 -18.75 8.55 45.81
N CYS A 586 -18.04 7.80 44.98
CA CYS A 586 -16.96 6.90 45.40
C CYS A 586 -16.03 6.61 44.21
N LYS A 587 -14.75 6.37 44.48
CA LYS A 587 -13.74 6.01 43.48
C LYS A 587 -12.75 4.99 44.00
N SER A 588 -12.02 4.36 43.08
CA SER A 588 -10.85 3.52 43.31
C SER A 588 -9.98 3.64 42.04
N ASP A 589 -8.77 4.16 42.17
CA ASP A 589 -7.87 4.57 41.08
C ASP A 589 -6.41 4.17 41.39
N GLY A 590 -6.21 2.90 41.77
CA GLY A 590 -4.88 2.32 41.94
C GLY A 590 -4.19 2.12 40.59
N SER A 591 -2.91 1.73 40.59
CA SER A 591 -2.11 1.61 39.37
C SER A 591 -2.37 0.34 38.53
N THR A 592 -3.55 -0.29 38.68
CA THR A 592 -3.91 -1.56 38.00
C THR A 592 -5.41 -1.61 37.73
N SER A 593 -5.87 -2.42 36.78
CA SER A 593 -7.32 -2.64 36.56
C SER A 593 -8.03 -3.52 37.61
N ASN A 594 -7.62 -3.50 38.89
CA ASN A 594 -8.24 -4.23 40.00
C ASN A 594 -8.78 -3.27 41.06
N GLU A 595 -9.92 -2.68 40.75
CA GLU A 595 -10.50 -1.59 41.53
C GLU A 595 -11.75 -2.04 42.31
N SER A 596 -11.98 -1.43 43.47
CA SER A 596 -13.16 -1.72 44.29
C SER A 596 -13.63 -0.48 45.02
N CYS A 597 -14.88 -0.10 44.77
CA CYS A 597 -15.51 1.06 45.37
C CYS A 597 -16.84 0.66 46.01
N ALA A 598 -17.10 1.14 47.22
CA ALA A 598 -18.36 0.87 47.93
C ALA A 598 -19.02 2.14 48.45
N ILE A 599 -20.34 2.21 48.31
CA ILE A 599 -21.22 3.24 48.86
C ILE A 599 -22.05 2.58 49.96
N THR A 600 -21.97 3.10 51.18
CA THR A 600 -22.78 2.65 52.32
C THR A 600 -24.12 3.37 52.35
N ALA A 601 -25.18 2.66 52.72
CA ALA A 601 -26.55 3.18 52.77
C ALA A 601 -27.00 3.95 51.49
N PRO A 602 -26.77 3.44 50.26
CA PRO A 602 -27.22 4.12 49.05
C PRO A 602 -28.75 4.25 49.01
N THR A 603 -29.23 5.43 48.65
CA THR A 603 -30.67 5.70 48.44
C THR A 603 -31.16 5.12 47.12
N ALA A 604 -32.47 4.88 46.99
CA ALA A 604 -33.11 4.49 45.73
C ALA A 604 -32.77 5.50 44.60
N ALA A 605 -32.11 5.02 43.55
CA ALA A 605 -31.75 5.77 42.34
C ALA A 605 -30.98 4.86 41.35
N THR A 606 -30.75 5.37 40.15
CA THR A 606 -29.72 4.84 39.26
C THR A 606 -28.36 5.43 39.61
N TYR A 607 -27.37 4.56 39.79
CA TYR A 607 -25.97 4.92 39.96
C TYR A 607 -25.23 4.64 38.66
N ILE A 608 -24.47 5.64 38.20
CA ILE A 608 -23.64 5.54 37.01
C ILE A 608 -22.23 5.16 37.44
N VAL A 609 -21.75 4.05 36.88
CA VAL A 609 -20.40 3.53 37.05
C VAL A 609 -19.59 4.01 35.84
N GLY A 610 -18.54 4.78 36.07
CA GLY A 610 -17.54 5.14 35.06
C GLY A 610 -16.28 4.32 35.26
N VAL A 611 -15.80 3.69 34.20
CA VAL A 611 -14.45 3.10 34.14
C VAL A 611 -13.62 3.99 33.24
N GLN A 612 -12.62 4.65 33.81
CA GLN A 612 -11.69 5.53 33.10
C GLN A 612 -10.40 4.77 32.80
N ALA A 613 -9.95 4.77 31.56
CA ALA A 613 -8.67 4.19 31.20
C ALA A 613 -7.54 5.20 31.45
N TYR A 614 -6.88 5.19 32.62
CA TYR A 614 -5.63 5.94 32.79
C TYR A 614 -4.54 5.41 31.83
N ALA A 615 -4.46 4.09 31.70
CA ALA A 615 -3.80 3.40 30.60
C ALA A 615 -4.79 2.45 29.91
N ALA A 616 -4.56 2.16 28.62
CA ALA A 616 -5.41 1.26 27.87
C ALA A 616 -5.54 -0.11 28.55
N TYR A 617 -6.76 -0.64 28.61
CA TYR A 617 -7.09 -1.93 29.21
C TYR A 617 -7.94 -2.78 28.27
N SER A 618 -7.90 -4.10 28.44
CA SER A 618 -8.73 -5.03 27.67
C SER A 618 -9.08 -6.28 28.46
N GLY A 619 -10.28 -6.81 28.22
CA GLY A 619 -10.72 -8.04 28.87
C GLY A 619 -11.10 -7.88 30.35
N VAL A 620 -11.33 -6.65 30.83
CA VAL A 620 -11.68 -6.42 32.24
C VAL A 620 -13.15 -6.77 32.49
N THR A 621 -13.47 -7.08 33.75
CA THR A 621 -14.82 -7.43 34.20
C THR A 621 -15.35 -6.40 35.18
N VAL A 622 -16.53 -5.85 34.89
CA VAL A 622 -17.24 -4.90 35.77
C VAL A 622 -18.36 -5.65 36.49
N THR A 623 -18.46 -5.55 37.81
CA THR A 623 -19.55 -6.15 38.59
C THR A 623 -20.08 -5.15 39.61
N ALA A 624 -21.41 -4.97 39.68
CA ALA A 624 -22.08 -4.18 40.71
C ALA A 624 -22.95 -5.08 41.59
N THR A 625 -22.70 -5.08 42.90
CA THR A 625 -23.41 -5.88 43.90
C THR A 625 -24.12 -4.97 44.88
N VAL A 626 -25.44 -5.10 44.93
CA VAL A 626 -26.36 -4.43 45.86
C VAL A 626 -26.68 -5.38 46.99
N THR A 627 -26.32 -4.99 48.22
CA THR A 627 -26.73 -5.66 49.46
C THR A 627 -27.96 -4.94 50.01
N PRO A 628 -29.12 -5.62 50.16
CA PRO A 628 -30.35 -5.04 50.68
C PRO A 628 -30.17 -4.28 51.99
#